data_AF-A0A8S9HK70-F1
#
_entry.id   AF-A0A8S9HK70-F1
#
_cell.length_a   1.000
_cell.length_b   1.000
_cell.length_c   1.000
_cell.angle_alpha   90.00
_cell.angle_beta   90.00
_cell.angle_gamma   90.00
#
_symmetry.space_group_name_H-M   'P 1'
#
loop_
_entity.id
_entity.type
_entity.pdbx_description
1 polymer ?
#
loop_
_entity_poly.entity_id
_entity_poly.type
_entity_poly.pdbx_seq_one_letter_code
_entity_poly.pdbx_strand_id
1 'polypeptide(L)'
;MVSKSKLDAFNMPFYDPNEQELKEVIQNEGSFEINDLETHEYDLGHSNCDNQEDDYEAGYNEANCIRAVTESMLVAHFGEDIIDILFDKYACLVTQPASRRNKTSVTLVVALTKK
;
A
#
# COMPACT_ATOMS: atom_id res chain seq x y z
N MET A 1 7.56 12.90 -19.57
CA MET A 1 6.89 13.68 -18.50
C MET A 1 5.38 13.48 -18.63
N VAL A 2 4.67 13.24 -17.53
CA VAL A 2 3.21 13.05 -17.52
C VAL A 2 2.49 14.39 -17.58
N SER A 3 1.45 14.53 -18.41
CA SER A 3 0.63 15.74 -18.44
C SER A 3 -0.29 15.81 -17.23
N LYS A 4 -0.58 17.03 -16.75
CA LYS A 4 -1.52 17.24 -15.63
C LYS A 4 -2.88 16.61 -15.91
N SER A 5 -3.42 16.77 -17.11
CA SER A 5 -4.70 16.16 -17.49
C SER A 5 -4.72 14.63 -17.40
N LYS A 6 -3.59 13.98 -17.73
CA LYS A 6 -3.45 12.53 -17.66
C LYS A 6 -3.34 12.05 -16.22
N LEU A 7 -2.68 12.84 -15.36
CA LEU A 7 -2.63 12.60 -13.92
C LEU A 7 -4.02 12.76 -13.27
N ASP A 8 -4.71 13.87 -13.55
CA ASP A 8 -6.03 14.17 -12.99
C ASP A 8 -7.10 13.16 -13.44
N ALA A 9 -6.90 12.48 -14.56
CA ALA A 9 -7.79 11.43 -15.06
C ALA A 9 -7.54 10.05 -14.43
N PHE A 10 -6.42 9.85 -13.74
CA PHE A 10 -6.08 8.58 -13.12
C PHE A 10 -6.65 8.50 -11.70
N ASN A 11 -7.49 7.49 -11.45
CA ASN A 11 -7.91 7.13 -10.10
C ASN A 11 -7.42 5.72 -9.79
N MET A 12 -6.77 5.58 -8.63
CA MET A 12 -6.35 4.28 -8.13
C MET A 12 -7.59 3.46 -7.72
N PRO A 13 -7.85 2.27 -8.27
CA PRO A 13 -8.96 1.40 -7.91
C PRO A 13 -8.60 0.60 -6.64
N PHE A 14 -8.25 1.34 -5.58
CA PHE A 14 -7.80 0.79 -4.32
C PHE A 14 -8.39 1.63 -3.19
N TYR A 15 -8.88 0.95 -2.15
CA TYR A 15 -9.49 1.58 -0.99
C TYR A 15 -9.02 0.87 0.27
N ASP A 16 -8.48 1.63 1.22
CA ASP A 16 -8.11 1.15 2.55
C ASP A 16 -9.25 1.49 3.53
N PRO A 17 -10.12 0.53 3.89
CA PRO A 17 -11.15 0.77 4.88
C PRO A 17 -10.53 0.91 6.26
N ASN A 18 -11.14 1.74 7.11
CA ASN A 18 -10.87 1.67 8.54
C ASN A 18 -11.74 0.59 9.22
N GLU A 19 -11.42 0.23 10.46
CA GLU A 19 -12.17 -0.78 11.22
C GLU A 19 -13.67 -0.49 11.32
N GLN A 20 -14.03 0.79 11.45
CA GLN A 20 -15.41 1.21 11.62
C GLN A 20 -16.19 0.98 10.33
N GLU A 21 -15.64 1.39 9.18
CA GLU A 21 -16.25 1.16 7.86
C GLU A 21 -16.43 -0.33 7.57
N LEU A 22 -15.43 -1.15 7.91
CA LEU A 22 -15.52 -2.60 7.72
C LEU A 22 -16.62 -3.21 8.59
N LYS A 23 -16.71 -2.83 9.87
CA LYS A 23 -17.78 -3.26 10.79
C LYS A 23 -19.16 -2.87 10.26
N GLU A 24 -19.31 -1.62 9.82
CA GLU A 24 -20.57 -1.09 9.31
C GLU A 24 -21.04 -1.86 8.07
N VAL A 25 -20.15 -2.14 7.11
CA VAL A 25 -20.51 -2.89 5.90
C VAL A 25 -20.97 -4.31 6.24
N ILE A 26 -20.25 -5.02 7.12
CA ILE A 26 -20.59 -6.39 7.51
C ILE A 26 -21.93 -6.43 8.26
N GLN A 27 -22.16 -5.48 9.17
CA GLN A 27 -23.41 -5.38 9.93
C GLN A 27 -24.60 -5.03 9.04
N ASN A 28 -24.41 -4.10 8.09
CA ASN A 28 -25.44 -3.70 7.14
C ASN A 28 -25.80 -4.81 6.15
N GLU A 29 -24.83 -5.64 5.76
CA GLU A 29 -25.08 -6.84 4.94
C GLU A 29 -25.88 -7.89 5.72
N GLY A 30 -25.48 -8.17 6.96
CA GLY A 30 -26.32 -8.87 7.95
C GLY A 30 -26.24 -10.40 7.99
N SER A 31 -25.59 -11.07 7.03
CA SER A 31 -25.48 -12.53 6.97
C SER A 31 -24.45 -13.12 7.94
N PHE A 32 -23.52 -12.32 8.42
CA PHE A 32 -22.40 -12.77 9.24
C PHE A 32 -22.40 -12.17 10.65
N GLU A 33 -21.85 -12.92 11.59
CA GLU A 33 -21.41 -12.45 12.91
C GLU A 33 -19.90 -12.25 12.88
N ILE A 34 -19.43 -11.15 13.47
CA ILE A 34 -18.00 -10.86 13.62
C ILE A 34 -17.52 -11.52 14.90
N ASN A 35 -16.69 -12.56 14.77
CA ASN A 35 -16.09 -13.24 15.91
C ASN A 35 -14.87 -12.46 16.42
N ASP A 36 -14.08 -11.92 15.50
CA ASP A 36 -12.84 -11.22 15.79
C ASP A 36 -12.49 -10.21 14.68
N LEU A 37 -11.82 -9.14 15.06
CA LEU A 37 -11.26 -8.15 14.14
C LEU A 37 -9.95 -7.61 14.72
N GLU A 38 -8.87 -7.84 14.02
CA GLU A 38 -7.52 -7.42 14.41
C GLU A 38 -6.89 -6.49 13.37
N THR A 39 -6.11 -5.54 13.86
CA THR A 39 -5.33 -4.60 13.05
C THR A 39 -3.85 -4.95 13.18
N HIS A 40 -3.21 -5.26 12.06
CA HIS A 40 -1.80 -5.62 11.99
C HIS A 40 -1.02 -4.58 11.19
N GLU A 41 0.11 -4.14 11.73
CA GLU A 41 0.99 -3.17 11.06
C GLU A 41 2.21 -3.89 10.49
N TYR A 42 2.55 -3.60 9.23
CA TYR A 42 3.63 -4.26 8.50
C TYR A 42 4.68 -3.26 8.00
N ASP A 43 5.92 -3.70 8.03
CA ASP A 43 7.09 -3.01 7.48
C ASP A 43 7.37 -3.55 6.08
N LEU A 44 6.90 -2.85 5.04
CA LEU A 44 7.11 -3.29 3.66
C LEU A 44 8.58 -3.17 3.23
N GLY A 45 9.35 -2.28 3.86
CA GLY A 45 10.76 -2.09 3.58
C GLY A 45 11.66 -3.15 4.22
N HIS A 46 11.13 -4.00 5.11
CA HIS A 46 11.93 -4.91 5.94
C HIS A 46 13.04 -4.19 6.72
N SER A 47 12.77 -2.94 7.11
CA SER A 47 13.67 -2.02 7.82
C SER A 47 14.09 -2.52 9.21
N ASN A 48 13.31 -3.41 9.82
CA ASN A 48 13.58 -3.97 11.15
C ASN A 48 14.41 -5.28 11.15
N CYS A 49 14.90 -5.75 10.00
CA CYS A 49 15.82 -6.89 9.95
C CYS A 49 17.21 -6.46 10.48
N ASP A 50 17.88 -7.31 11.27
CA ASP A 50 19.06 -7.02 12.13
C ASP A 50 20.31 -6.38 11.48
N ASN A 51 20.27 -6.01 10.21
CA ASN A 51 21.35 -5.33 9.49
C ASN A 51 20.94 -3.88 9.19
N GLN A 52 21.24 -2.97 10.12
CA GLN A 52 21.01 -1.52 10.04
C GLN A 52 21.77 -0.79 8.90
N GLU A 53 22.38 -1.50 7.95
CA GLU A 53 23.36 -0.87 7.07
C GLU A 53 22.82 -0.23 5.80
N ASP A 54 21.60 -0.51 5.31
CA ASP A 54 21.14 0.13 4.08
C ASP A 54 19.67 0.58 4.12
N ASP A 55 19.42 1.76 4.73
CA ASP A 55 18.16 2.52 4.57
C ASP A 55 17.74 2.63 3.08
N TYR A 56 18.71 2.64 2.17
CA TYR A 56 18.50 2.64 0.74
C TYR A 56 17.81 1.37 0.26
N GLU A 57 18.27 0.19 0.69
CA GLU A 57 17.71 -1.10 0.32
C GLU A 57 16.27 -1.26 0.82
N ALA A 58 15.97 -0.80 2.04
CA ALA A 58 14.61 -0.82 2.59
C ALA A 58 13.62 -0.03 1.72
N GLY A 59 14.02 1.13 1.22
CA GLY A 59 13.14 1.91 0.32
C GLY A 59 12.94 1.27 -1.05
N TYR A 60 13.94 0.58 -1.60
CA TYR A 60 13.76 -0.20 -2.82
C TYR A 60 12.89 -1.42 -2.61
N ASN A 61 12.99 -2.09 -1.46
CA ASN A 61 12.11 -3.21 -1.11
C ASN A 61 10.65 -2.75 -1.08
N GLU A 62 10.36 -1.65 -0.38
CA GLU A 62 9.02 -1.08 -0.36
C GLU A 62 8.56 -0.65 -1.77
N ALA A 63 9.43 0.04 -2.53
CA ALA A 63 9.12 0.42 -3.91
C ALA A 63 8.81 -0.78 -4.80
N ASN A 64 9.55 -1.87 -4.67
CA ASN A 64 9.34 -3.09 -5.42
C ASN A 64 8.03 -3.79 -5.02
N CYS A 65 7.68 -3.82 -3.73
CA CYS A 65 6.39 -4.33 -3.25
C CYS A 65 5.21 -3.56 -3.87
N ILE A 66 5.28 -2.22 -3.86
CA ILE A 66 4.23 -1.38 -4.46
C ILE A 66 4.25 -1.50 -5.99
N ARG A 67 5.43 -1.60 -6.63
CA ARG A 67 5.57 -1.81 -8.07
C ARG A 67 4.88 -3.09 -8.52
N ALA A 68 5.12 -4.20 -7.81
CA ALA A 68 4.54 -5.50 -8.15
C ALA A 68 3.01 -5.48 -8.23
N VAL A 69 2.33 -4.67 -7.40
CA VAL A 69 0.86 -4.59 -7.39
C VAL A 69 0.28 -3.49 -8.27
N THR A 70 1.05 -2.44 -8.60
CA THR A 70 0.53 -1.24 -9.28
C THR A 70 1.03 -1.04 -10.71
N GLU A 71 2.18 -1.62 -11.09
CA GLU A 71 2.87 -1.34 -12.37
C GLU A 71 1.99 -1.59 -13.58
N SER A 72 1.29 -2.73 -13.64
CA SER A 72 0.45 -3.10 -14.80
C SER A 72 -0.58 -2.03 -15.14
N MET A 73 -1.22 -1.45 -14.12
CA MET A 73 -2.22 -0.40 -14.28
C MET A 73 -1.58 0.96 -14.58
N LEU A 74 -0.44 1.26 -13.98
CA LEU A 74 0.31 2.48 -14.27
C LEU A 74 0.83 2.47 -15.72
N VAL A 75 1.29 1.32 -16.22
CA VAL A 75 1.67 1.12 -17.63
C VAL A 75 0.46 1.32 -18.53
N ALA A 76 -0.67 0.67 -18.22
CA ALA A 76 -1.89 0.77 -19.03
C ALA A 76 -2.37 2.21 -19.18
N HIS A 77 -2.24 3.04 -18.13
CA HIS A 77 -2.66 4.44 -18.18
C HIS A 77 -1.56 5.36 -18.69
N PHE A 78 -0.36 5.32 -18.10
CA PHE A 78 0.71 6.29 -18.32
C PHE A 78 1.72 5.92 -19.42
N GLY A 79 1.89 4.63 -19.71
CA GLY A 79 2.93 4.08 -20.60
C GLY A 79 4.17 3.62 -19.83
N GLU A 80 4.99 2.77 -20.47
CA GLU A 80 6.18 2.15 -19.85
C GLU A 80 7.32 3.16 -19.59
N ASP A 81 7.46 4.18 -20.43
CA ASP A 81 8.57 5.15 -20.41
C ASP A 81 8.79 5.87 -19.06
N ILE A 82 7.79 5.88 -18.18
CA ILE A 82 7.84 6.58 -16.89
C ILE A 82 8.07 5.67 -15.69
N ILE A 83 7.95 4.34 -15.85
CA ILE A 83 7.78 3.41 -14.74
C ILE A 83 9.04 3.34 -13.88
N ASP A 84 10.21 3.12 -14.49
CA ASP A 84 11.46 3.02 -13.74
C ASP A 84 11.75 4.34 -12.99
N ILE A 85 11.61 5.48 -13.67
CA ILE A 85 11.81 6.81 -13.06
C ILE A 85 10.81 7.06 -11.91
N LEU A 86 9.58 6.58 -12.03
CA LEU A 86 8.56 6.71 -10.99
C LEU A 86 8.95 5.93 -9.74
N PHE A 87 9.34 4.66 -9.89
CA PHE A 87 9.67 3.80 -8.76
C PHE A 87 11.02 4.15 -8.12
N ASP A 88 12.00 4.63 -8.89
CA ASP A 88 13.24 5.19 -8.34
C ASP A 88 12.95 6.41 -7.45
N LYS A 89 12.08 7.32 -7.91
CA LYS A 89 11.65 8.47 -7.12
C LYS A 89 10.86 8.06 -5.89
N TYR A 90 9.99 7.05 -6.01
CA TYR A 90 9.23 6.52 -4.89
C TYR A 90 10.15 5.93 -3.81
N ALA A 91 11.13 5.10 -4.20
CA ALA A 91 12.18 4.58 -3.31
C ALA A 91 12.90 5.74 -2.58
N CYS A 92 13.28 6.79 -3.31
CA CYS A 92 13.93 7.96 -2.71
C CYS A 92 13.01 8.75 -1.75
N LEU A 93 11.69 8.68 -1.89
CA LEU A 93 10.74 9.37 -1.01
C LEU A 93 10.50 8.61 0.29
N VAL A 94 10.41 7.27 0.22
CA VAL A 94 10.17 6.43 1.40
C VAL A 94 11.40 6.31 2.30
N THR A 95 12.61 6.46 1.75
CA THR A 95 13.88 6.47 2.51
C THR A 95 14.15 7.78 3.29
N GLN A 96 13.43 8.86 2.96
CA GLN A 96 13.66 10.17 3.59
C GLN A 96 13.29 10.16 5.06
N PRO A 97 14.11 10.78 5.96
CA PRO A 97 13.85 10.79 7.40
C PRO A 97 12.46 11.25 7.83
N ALA A 98 11.83 12.15 7.08
CA ALA A 98 10.48 12.65 7.36
C ALA A 98 9.37 11.62 7.03
N SER A 99 9.67 10.68 6.13
CA SER A 99 8.77 9.61 5.70
C SER A 99 9.07 8.27 6.39
N ARG A 100 10.18 8.19 7.15
CA ARG A 100 10.59 6.99 7.87
C ARG A 100 9.56 6.61 8.91
N ARG A 101 8.79 5.57 8.60
CA ARG A 101 8.01 4.83 9.56
C ARG A 101 8.54 3.42 9.58
N ASN A 102 8.74 2.86 10.77
CA ASN A 102 9.13 1.46 10.90
C ASN A 102 8.03 0.49 10.44
N LYS A 103 6.84 1.02 10.12
CA LYS A 103 5.64 0.32 9.67
C LYS A 103 4.95 1.19 8.61
N THR A 104 4.81 0.66 7.41
CA THR A 104 4.36 1.42 6.23
C THR A 104 3.05 0.90 5.65
N SER A 105 2.54 -0.23 6.15
CA SER A 105 1.23 -0.77 5.79
C SER A 105 0.43 -1.21 7.01
N VAL A 106 -0.89 -1.21 6.88
CA VAL A 106 -1.86 -1.70 7.89
C VAL A 106 -2.78 -2.70 7.20
N THR A 107 -3.05 -3.82 7.85
CA THR A 107 -3.98 -4.85 7.36
C THR A 107 -5.01 -5.18 8.43
N LEU A 108 -6.27 -5.21 8.03
CA LEU A 108 -7.37 -5.67 8.87
C LEU A 108 -7.61 -7.17 8.62
N VAL A 109 -7.62 -7.97 9.69
CA VAL A 109 -7.93 -9.39 9.64
C VAL A 109 -9.23 -9.62 10.38
N VAL A 110 -10.23 -10.17 9.69
CA VAL A 110 -11.58 -10.39 10.25
C VAL A 110 -11.94 -11.88 10.25
N ALA A 111 -12.46 -12.36 11.38
CA ALA A 111 -13.01 -13.70 11.51
C ALA A 111 -14.53 -13.63 11.55
N LEU A 112 -15.19 -14.30 10.60
CA LEU A 112 -16.65 -14.26 10.44
C LEU A 112 -17.28 -15.65 10.56
N THR A 113 -18.43 -15.73 11.22
CA THR A 113 -19.31 -16.91 11.20
C THR A 113 -20.58 -16.57 10.46
N LYS A 114 -21.02 -17.44 9.55
CA LYS A 114 -22.34 -17.29 8.92
C LYS A 114 -23.43 -17.56 9.96
N LYS A 115 -24.42 -16.67 10.05
CA LYS A 115 -25.60 -16.85 10.90
C LYS A 115 -26.47 -18.01 10.42
#